data_AF-T2IMW2-F1
#
_entry.id   AF-T2IMW2-F1
#
_cell.length_a   1.000
_cell.length_b   1.000
_cell.length_c   1.000
_cell.angle_alpha   90.00
_cell.angle_beta   90.00
_cell.angle_gamma   90.00
#
_symmetry.space_group_name_H-M   'P 1'
#
loop_
_entity.id
_entity.type
_entity.pdbx_description
1 polymer ?
#
loop_
_entity_poly.entity_id
_entity_poly.type
_entity_poly.pdbx_seq_one_letter_code
_entity_poly.pdbx_strand_id
1 'polypeptide(L)'
;MHLANKFSQWQPKCFTDEEWEELFFSYQGYTPAEIATAVRLVQSKIFSKLIDANLNQEQLIDALNNYPLDHPLDLYQQLLEMKQQVKAAINIPILQKQIAEIAMNEAFARPVMGEDTSRFAKPKNNYSFIN
;
A
#
# COMPACT_ATOMS: atom_id res chain seq x y z
N MET A 1 12.87 -2.35 -23.42
CA MET A 1 13.01 -1.36 -24.51
C MET A 1 11.67 -0.83 -25.08
N HIS A 2 10.52 -0.99 -24.39
CA HIS A 2 9.22 -0.42 -24.84
C HIS A 2 8.78 0.85 -24.11
N LEU A 3 9.19 1.04 -22.85
CA LEU A 3 8.86 2.23 -22.05
C LEU A 3 9.55 3.49 -22.61
N ALA A 4 10.84 3.40 -22.97
CA ALA A 4 11.60 4.50 -23.55
C ALA A 4 11.01 5.04 -24.86
N ASN A 5 10.33 4.21 -25.67
CA ASN A 5 9.70 4.67 -26.91
C ASN A 5 8.33 5.32 -26.70
N LYS A 6 7.58 4.93 -25.65
CA LYS A 6 6.28 5.56 -25.32
C LYS A 6 6.42 6.80 -24.45
N PHE A 7 7.47 6.87 -23.64
CA PHE A 7 7.69 7.88 -22.62
C PHE A 7 9.08 8.53 -22.76
N SER A 8 9.57 8.65 -23.99
CA SER A 8 10.91 9.19 -24.32
C SER A 8 11.18 10.56 -23.70
N GLN A 9 10.13 11.35 -23.48
CA GLN A 9 10.22 12.68 -22.87
C GLN A 9 10.08 12.68 -21.34
N TRP A 10 9.54 11.61 -20.74
CA TRP A 10 9.31 11.53 -19.29
C TRP A 10 10.51 10.94 -18.55
N GLN A 11 11.17 9.95 -19.14
CA GLN A 11 12.28 9.24 -18.48
C GLN A 11 13.47 10.15 -18.12
N PRO A 12 13.90 11.12 -18.96
CA PRO A 12 15.02 12.00 -18.64
C PRO A 12 14.64 13.28 -17.86
N LYS A 13 13.34 13.62 -17.77
CA LYS A 13 12.88 14.93 -17.28
C LYS A 13 12.07 14.88 -15.99
N CYS A 14 11.45 13.75 -15.69
CA CYS A 14 10.54 13.65 -14.55
C CYS A 14 11.29 13.30 -13.27
N PHE A 15 12.12 12.26 -13.29
CA PHE A 15 12.98 11.86 -12.17
C PHE A 15 14.32 11.37 -12.72
N THR A 16 15.39 11.62 -11.97
CA THR A 16 16.69 11.00 -12.19
C THR A 16 16.63 9.50 -11.90
N ASP A 17 17.63 8.74 -12.37
CA ASP A 17 17.72 7.31 -12.09
C ASP A 17 17.79 7.04 -10.58
N GLU A 18 18.49 7.89 -9.82
CA GLU A 18 18.60 7.81 -8.35
C GLU A 18 17.25 8.06 -7.66
N GLU A 19 16.49 9.06 -8.09
CA GLU A 19 15.14 9.36 -7.56
C GLU A 19 14.15 8.24 -7.86
N TRP A 20 14.23 7.62 -9.05
CA TRP A 20 13.44 6.43 -9.36
C TRP A 20 13.82 5.27 -8.45
N GLU A 21 15.11 5.00 -8.29
CA GLU A 21 15.60 3.93 -7.44
C GLU A 21 15.15 4.12 -5.98
N GLU A 22 15.26 5.34 -5.45
CA GLU A 22 14.78 5.67 -4.10
C GLU A 22 13.26 5.50 -3.99
N LEU A 23 12.49 5.96 -4.97
CA LEU A 23 11.04 5.76 -4.99
C LEU A 23 10.69 4.27 -4.98
N PHE A 24 11.32 3.47 -5.83
CA PHE A 24 11.08 2.02 -5.86
C PHE A 24 11.47 1.33 -4.56
N PHE A 25 12.60 1.71 -3.96
CA PHE A 25 13.01 1.23 -2.64
C PHE A 25 12.00 1.62 -1.56
N SER A 26 11.45 2.84 -1.62
CA SER A 26 10.47 3.33 -0.64
C SER A 26 9.15 2.54 -0.67
N TYR A 27 8.82 1.97 -1.83
CA TYR A 27 7.69 1.08 -2.09
C TYR A 27 8.05 -0.41 -2.00
N GLN A 28 9.22 -0.75 -1.46
CA GLN A 28 9.58 -2.14 -1.20
C GLN A 28 8.54 -2.79 -0.27
N GLY A 29 8.04 -3.95 -0.68
CA GLY A 29 7.00 -4.69 0.05
C GLY A 29 5.57 -4.19 -0.19
N TYR A 30 5.36 -3.31 -1.16
CA TYR A 30 4.02 -2.97 -1.66
C TYR A 30 3.67 -3.84 -2.87
N THR A 31 2.41 -4.27 -2.97
CA THR A 31 1.94 -4.99 -4.16
C THR A 31 1.65 -4.02 -5.31
N PRO A 32 1.62 -4.50 -6.57
CA PRO A 32 1.25 -3.66 -7.71
C PRO A 32 -0.09 -2.93 -7.55
N ALA A 33 -1.06 -3.54 -6.87
CA ALA A 33 -2.37 -2.92 -6.61
C ALA A 33 -2.28 -1.76 -5.62
N GLU A 34 -1.40 -1.86 -4.62
CA GLU A 34 -1.16 -0.80 -3.64
C GLU A 34 -0.46 0.39 -4.29
N ILE A 35 0.55 0.12 -5.11
CA ILE A 35 1.24 1.14 -5.90
C ILE A 35 0.26 1.85 -6.84
N ALA A 36 -0.56 1.10 -7.57
CA ALA A 36 -1.59 1.67 -8.45
C ALA A 36 -2.60 2.54 -7.68
N THR A 37 -2.97 2.12 -6.46
CA THR A 37 -3.85 2.89 -5.58
C THR A 37 -3.20 4.20 -5.15
N ALA A 38 -1.91 4.17 -4.76
CA ALA A 38 -1.17 5.36 -4.38
C ALA A 38 -1.11 6.37 -5.53
N VAL A 39 -0.74 5.91 -6.73
CA VAL A 39 -0.67 6.76 -7.93
C VAL A 39 -2.04 7.38 -8.24
N ARG A 40 -3.12 6.59 -8.20
CA ARG A 40 -4.48 7.09 -8.45
C ARG A 40 -4.91 8.17 -7.44
N LEU A 41 -4.58 7.98 -6.17
CA LEU A 41 -4.91 8.94 -5.12
C LEU A 41 -4.10 10.24 -5.29
N VAL A 42 -2.82 10.15 -5.65
CA VAL A 42 -1.99 11.33 -5.95
C VAL A 42 -2.53 12.07 -7.17
N GLN A 43 -2.86 11.38 -8.26
CA GLN A 43 -3.50 11.98 -9.44
C GLN A 43 -4.81 12.71 -9.08
N SER A 44 -5.63 12.11 -8.22
CA SER A 44 -6.87 12.73 -7.76
C SER A 44 -6.60 14.02 -6.96
N LYS A 45 -5.59 14.01 -6.07
CA LYS A 45 -5.17 15.21 -5.32
C LYS A 45 -4.68 16.32 -6.24
N ILE A 46 -3.83 15.97 -7.21
CA ILE A 46 -3.32 16.93 -8.22
C ILE A 46 -4.48 17.54 -9.01
N PHE A 47 -5.40 16.71 -9.49
CA PHE A 47 -6.57 17.16 -10.21
C PHE A 47 -7.42 18.14 -9.40
N SER A 48 -7.69 17.84 -8.12
CA SER A 48 -8.40 18.75 -7.23
C SER A 48 -7.67 20.09 -7.06
N LYS A 49 -6.35 20.07 -6.83
CA LYS A 49 -5.54 21.30 -6.72
C LYS A 49 -5.62 22.17 -7.98
N LEU A 50 -5.60 21.54 -9.15
CA LEU A 50 -5.65 22.25 -10.43
C LEU A 50 -7.05 22.80 -10.76
N ILE A 51 -8.11 22.14 -10.31
CA ILE A 51 -9.48 22.69 -10.39
C ILE A 51 -9.57 23.98 -9.56
N ASP A 52 -8.99 24.00 -8.36
CA ASP A 52 -9.01 25.17 -7.47
C ASP A 52 -8.25 26.38 -8.07
N ALA A 53 -7.38 26.15 -9.06
CA ALA A 53 -6.66 27.20 -9.78
C ALA A 53 -7.51 27.95 -10.84
N ASN A 54 -8.79 27.60 -11.00
CA ASN A 54 -9.76 28.27 -11.87
C ASN A 54 -9.31 28.37 -13.34
N LEU A 55 -8.60 27.34 -13.80
CA LEU A 55 -8.10 27.21 -15.18
C LEU A 55 -9.25 26.90 -16.14
N ASN A 56 -9.11 27.32 -17.40
CA ASN A 56 -10.02 26.83 -18.45
C ASN A 56 -9.73 25.34 -18.77
N GLN A 57 -10.67 24.66 -19.46
CA GLN A 57 -10.58 23.22 -19.68
C GLN A 57 -9.30 22.79 -20.43
N GLU A 58 -8.85 23.58 -21.40
CA GLU A 58 -7.66 23.28 -22.20
C GLU A 58 -6.38 23.43 -21.36
N GLN A 59 -6.29 24.50 -20.57
CA GLN A 59 -5.22 24.73 -19.60
C GLN A 59 -5.18 23.67 -18.50
N LEU A 60 -6.35 23.21 -18.03
CA LEU A 60 -6.43 22.16 -17.02
C LEU A 60 -5.89 20.83 -17.55
N ILE A 61 -6.24 20.46 -18.79
CA ILE A 61 -5.75 19.23 -19.43
C ILE A 61 -4.25 19.31 -19.64
N ASP A 62 -3.75 20.45 -20.11
CA ASP A 62 -2.31 20.65 -20.33
C ASP A 62 -1.53 20.60 -19.02
N ALA A 63 -1.99 21.33 -17.99
CA ALA A 63 -1.39 21.33 -16.66
C ALA A 63 -1.40 19.94 -16.02
N LEU A 64 -2.47 19.15 -16.20
CA LEU A 64 -2.53 17.79 -15.65
C LEU A 64 -1.56 16.83 -16.36
N ASN A 65 -1.46 16.92 -17.68
CA ASN A 65 -0.57 16.06 -18.48
C ASN A 65 0.90 16.39 -18.26
N ASN A 66 1.22 17.68 -18.04
CA ASN A 66 2.58 18.16 -17.84
C ASN A 66 2.97 18.29 -16.36
N TYR A 67 2.05 18.12 -15.42
CA TYR A 67 2.33 18.21 -13.98
C TYR A 67 3.59 17.45 -13.53
N PRO A 68 3.82 16.19 -13.97
CA PRO A 68 5.03 15.46 -13.58
C PRO A 68 6.33 16.12 -14.08
N LEU A 69 6.26 16.85 -15.19
CA LEU A 69 7.39 17.56 -15.78
C LEU A 69 7.58 18.95 -15.16
N ASP A 70 6.50 19.66 -14.86
CA ASP A 70 6.53 21.01 -14.31
C ASP A 70 6.78 21.01 -12.79
N HIS A 71 6.33 19.95 -12.11
CA HIS A 71 6.37 19.80 -10.65
C HIS A 71 6.90 18.43 -10.20
N PRO A 72 8.10 18.00 -10.67
CA PRO A 72 8.64 16.67 -10.36
C PRO A 72 8.84 16.46 -8.85
N LEU A 73 9.45 17.42 -8.15
CA LEU A 73 9.71 17.32 -6.71
C LEU A 73 8.43 17.20 -5.87
N ASP A 74 7.38 17.96 -6.23
CA ASP A 74 6.10 17.89 -5.53
C ASP A 74 5.39 16.54 -5.80
N LEU A 75 5.44 16.04 -7.04
CA LEU A 75 4.92 14.70 -7.36
C LEU A 75 5.66 13.62 -6.55
N TYR A 76 6.98 13.70 -6.46
CA TYR A 76 7.81 12.78 -5.70
C TYR A 76 7.40 12.74 -4.21
N GLN A 77 7.30 13.91 -3.58
CA GLN A 77 6.90 14.04 -2.18
C GLN A 77 5.49 13.49 -1.94
N GLN A 78 4.53 13.83 -2.81
CA GLN A 78 3.17 13.33 -2.70
C GLN A 78 3.11 11.80 -2.81
N LEU A 79 3.91 11.18 -3.67
CA LEU A 79 4.01 9.73 -3.79
C LEU A 79 4.62 9.09 -2.53
N LEU A 80 5.64 9.70 -1.92
CA LEU A 80 6.22 9.21 -0.67
C LEU A 80 5.24 9.28 0.51
N GLU A 81 4.51 10.38 0.64
CA GLU A 81 3.51 10.55 1.70
C GLU A 81 2.33 9.58 1.54
N MET A 82 1.88 9.36 0.30
CA MET A 82 0.73 8.50 0.01
C MET A 82 0.97 7.04 0.40
N LYS A 83 2.23 6.57 0.44
CA LYS A 83 2.55 5.19 0.82
C LYS A 83 1.99 4.83 2.20
N GLN A 84 2.13 5.75 3.17
CA GLN A 84 1.67 5.52 4.54
C GLN A 84 0.15 5.40 4.59
N GLN A 85 -0.55 6.24 3.80
CA GLN A 85 -2.01 6.27 3.74
C GLN A 85 -2.56 4.98 3.11
N VAL A 86 -1.96 4.51 2.01
CA VAL A 86 -2.41 3.28 1.33
C VAL A 86 -2.21 2.05 2.21
N LYS A 87 -1.05 1.92 2.86
CA LYS A 87 -0.78 0.78 3.75
C LYS A 87 -1.72 0.75 4.96
N ALA A 88 -2.04 1.91 5.52
CA ALA A 88 -3.03 2.02 6.59
C ALA A 88 -4.45 1.65 6.09
N ALA A 89 -4.84 2.13 4.91
CA ALA A 89 -6.16 1.91 4.34
C ALA A 89 -6.42 0.45 3.93
N ILE A 90 -5.39 -0.31 3.55
CA ILE A 90 -5.53 -1.72 3.12
C ILE A 90 -5.46 -2.68 4.29
N ASN A 91 -4.64 -2.38 5.30
CA ASN A 91 -4.59 -3.20 6.51
C ASN A 91 -5.95 -3.23 7.23
N ILE A 92 -6.73 -2.14 7.24
CA ILE A 92 -7.98 -2.09 8.00
C ILE A 92 -9.06 -3.07 7.47
N PRO A 93 -9.40 -3.10 6.15
CA PRO A 93 -10.39 -4.04 5.63
C PRO A 93 -9.94 -5.51 5.67
N ILE A 94 -8.65 -5.78 5.42
CA ILE A 94 -8.11 -7.15 5.48
C ILE A 94 -8.15 -7.66 6.92
N LEU A 95 -7.73 -6.84 7.89
CA LEU A 95 -7.83 -7.20 9.31
C LEU A 95 -9.28 -7.37 9.74
N GLN A 96 -10.20 -6.51 9.30
CA GLN A 96 -11.63 -6.68 9.58
C GLN A 96 -12.19 -7.98 9.01
N LYS A 97 -11.79 -8.34 7.78
CA LYS A 97 -12.18 -9.62 7.17
C LYS A 97 -11.60 -10.81 7.93
N GLN A 98 -10.32 -10.75 8.30
CA GLN A 98 -9.67 -11.81 9.10
C GLN A 98 -10.28 -11.94 10.49
N ILE A 99 -10.59 -10.83 11.16
CA ILE A 99 -11.29 -10.82 12.45
C ILE A 99 -12.70 -11.40 12.30
N ALA A 100 -13.42 -11.05 11.23
CA ALA A 100 -14.73 -11.63 10.95
C ALA A 100 -14.63 -13.14 10.68
N GLU A 101 -13.64 -13.60 9.92
CA GLU A 101 -13.38 -15.03 9.70
C GLU A 101 -13.01 -15.76 11.01
N ILE A 102 -12.23 -15.14 11.89
CA ILE A 102 -11.92 -15.68 13.23
C ILE A 102 -13.19 -15.76 14.07
N ALA A 103 -14.02 -14.71 14.08
CA ALA A 103 -15.28 -14.68 14.83
C ALA A 103 -16.30 -15.71 14.31
N MET A 104 -16.39 -15.89 12.98
CA MET A 104 -17.25 -16.92 12.38
C MET A 104 -16.76 -18.34 12.73
N ASN A 105 -15.45 -18.53 12.89
CA ASN A 105 -14.84 -19.80 13.26
C ASN A 105 -14.65 -19.96 14.79
N GLU A 106 -15.09 -19.00 15.61
CA GLU A 106 -14.99 -19.05 17.07
C GLU A 106 -15.68 -20.30 17.64
N ALA A 107 -16.74 -20.78 16.98
CA ALA A 107 -17.43 -22.02 17.33
C ALA A 107 -16.57 -23.30 17.17
N PHE A 108 -15.54 -23.29 16.31
CA PHE A 108 -14.57 -24.40 16.17
C PHE A 108 -13.45 -24.36 17.21
N ALA A 109 -13.17 -23.20 17.79
CA ALA A 109 -12.11 -22.99 18.77
C ALA A 109 -12.63 -23.06 20.23
N ARG A 110 -13.80 -23.70 20.45
CA ARG A 110 -14.26 -23.97 21.82
C ARG A 110 -13.17 -24.77 22.54
N PRO A 111 -12.77 -24.39 23.77
CA PRO A 111 -11.92 -25.24 24.58
C PRO A 111 -12.56 -26.61 24.65
N VAL A 112 -11.87 -27.64 24.14
CA VAL A 112 -12.30 -29.01 24.34
C VAL A 112 -12.18 -29.24 25.84
N MET A 113 -13.31 -29.37 26.54
CA MET A 113 -13.34 -29.69 27.96
C MET A 113 -12.90 -31.15 28.11
N GLY A 114 -11.59 -31.37 28.16
CA GLY A 114 -10.95 -32.68 28.17
C GLY A 114 -9.43 -32.55 28.16
N GLU A 115 -8.73 -33.65 28.46
CA GLU A 115 -7.27 -33.67 28.36
C GLU A 115 -6.84 -33.54 26.89
N ASP A 116 -5.85 -32.70 26.61
CA ASP A 116 -5.35 -32.48 25.24
C ASP A 116 -4.75 -33.77 24.68
N THR A 117 -5.45 -34.41 23.75
CA THR A 117 -5.00 -35.62 23.05
C THR A 117 -4.30 -35.30 21.72
N SER A 118 -4.00 -34.04 21.44
CA SER A 118 -3.30 -33.63 20.21
C SER A 118 -1.89 -34.21 20.16
N ARG A 119 -1.37 -34.42 18.94
CA ARG A 119 0.04 -34.80 18.72
C ARG A 119 1.03 -33.73 19.21
N PHE A 120 0.55 -32.51 19.44
CA PHE A 120 1.31 -31.39 20.00
C PHE A 120 1.12 -31.22 21.52
N ALA A 121 0.28 -32.05 22.14
CA ALA A 121 0.08 -32.03 23.58
C ALA A 121 1.43 -32.30 24.26
N LYS A 122 1.83 -31.39 25.16
CA LYS A 122 3.05 -31.60 25.95
C LYS A 122 2.86 -32.88 26.77
N PRO A 123 3.85 -33.78 26.84
CA PRO A 123 3.76 -34.92 27.74
C PRO A 123 3.52 -34.39 29.16
N LYS A 124 2.48 -34.91 29.82
CA LYS A 124 2.27 -34.65 31.24
C LYS A 124 3.46 -35.23 31.98
N ASN A 125 4.45 -34.39 32.28
CA ASN A 125 5.45 -34.74 33.27
C ASN A 125 4.72 -34.84 34.61
N ASN A 126 4.44 -36.08 35.02
CA ASN A 126 4.04 -36.41 36.37
C ASN A 126 5.23 -36.09 37.30
N TYR A 127 5.41 -34.81 37.61
CA TYR A 127 6.14 -34.45 38.81
C TYR A 127 5.22 -34.74 39.98
N SER A 128 5.33 -35.97 40.48
CA SER A 128 4.91 -36.32 41.82
C SER A 128 5.63 -35.36 42.76
N PHE A 129 4.92 -34.41 43.35
CA PHE A 129 5.42 -33.74 44.53
C PHE A 129 5.49 -34.80 45.63
N ILE A 130 6.70 -35.32 45.86
CA ILE A 130 7.00 -36.08 47.06
C ILE A 130 7.01 -35.06 48.19
N ASN A 131 6.12 -35.26 49.17
CA ASN A 131 6.04 -34.48 50.41
C ASN A 131 7.39 -34.37 51.12
#